data_AF-A0A6G1RUS1-F1
#
_entry.id   AF-A0A6G1RUS1-F1
#
_cell.length_a   1.000
_cell.length_b   1.000
_cell.length_c   1.000
_cell.angle_alpha   90.00
_cell.angle_beta   90.00
_cell.angle_gamma   90.00
#
_symmetry.space_group_name_H-M   'P 1'
#
loop_
_entity.id
_entity.type
_entity.pdbx_description
1 polymer ?
#
loop_
_entity_poly.entity_id
_entity_poly.type
_entity_poly.pdbx_seq_one_letter_code
_entity_poly.pdbx_strand_id
1 'polypeptide(L)'
;NCVQRVNDYKCECRPGYAGRRCDTVVDGCKGKPCRNGGTCAVASNTGRGFICKCPPGFVGATCENDSRTCGNLHCLNGGTCISIHKSSKCMCTPAFTGPECQYPASSPCTSNPCYNGGTCEFFSDASPYYRCNCPANFNGLNCHILDFDFQGGIGQDIIPPKIEEKCEIAVCAGYAGNKICDGKCNNHACGWDGGDCSLNFNDPWKNCSQSLQCWKYFNDGKCDSQCNNAGCLYDGFDCQKYEGQCNPLYDQYCKDHFSDGHCDQGCNNFECEWDGLDCANNMPEKLADGTLVVVVLITPENLKNNSVNFLRELSRVLHTNVVFKKNPKGEYMIFPYYGNEEELKKHYIKRSTEDWSDMPSAVINKVK
;
A
#
# COMPACT_ATOMS: atom_id res chain seq x y z
N ASN A 1 -15.47 -29.76 15.70
CA ASN A 1 -15.05 -30.90 14.84
C ASN A 1 -14.18 -31.81 15.67
N CYS A 2 -14.33 -33.14 15.59
CA CYS A 2 -13.48 -34.05 16.34
C CYS A 2 -12.64 -34.91 15.39
N VAL A 3 -11.35 -35.02 15.67
CA VAL A 3 -10.39 -35.82 14.93
C VAL A 3 -9.98 -37.03 15.75
N GLN A 4 -10.08 -38.21 15.14
CA GLN A 4 -9.64 -39.48 15.71
C GLN A 4 -8.11 -39.46 15.90
N ARG A 5 -7.63 -39.96 17.05
CA ARG A 5 -6.22 -40.21 17.38
C ARG A 5 -6.05 -41.70 17.71
N VAL A 6 -4.80 -42.17 17.81
CA VAL A 6 -4.54 -43.57 18.18
C VAL A 6 -5.04 -43.79 19.61
N ASN A 7 -6.08 -44.63 19.77
CA ASN A 7 -6.79 -44.90 21.03
C ASN A 7 -7.40 -43.66 21.74
N ASP A 8 -7.59 -42.55 21.03
CA ASP A 8 -8.16 -41.32 21.60
C ASP A 8 -8.88 -40.50 20.52
N TYR A 9 -9.48 -39.36 20.89
CA TYR A 9 -10.00 -38.37 19.97
C TYR A 9 -9.77 -36.96 20.54
N LYS A 10 -9.55 -36.00 19.65
CA LYS A 10 -9.43 -34.58 20.02
C LYS A 10 -10.52 -33.79 19.32
N CYS A 11 -11.33 -33.08 20.09
CA CYS A 11 -12.31 -32.14 19.56
C CYS A 11 -11.75 -30.72 19.49
N GLU A 12 -11.86 -30.11 18.33
CA GLU A 12 -11.75 -28.67 18.12
C GLU A 12 -13.12 -28.03 18.38
N CYS A 13 -13.16 -27.23 19.45
CA CYS A 13 -14.38 -26.59 19.91
C CYS A 13 -14.62 -25.28 19.18
N ARG A 14 -15.91 -24.94 19.01
CA ARG A 14 -16.30 -23.60 18.54
C ARG A 14 -15.89 -22.57 19.60
N PRO A 15 -15.63 -21.31 19.21
CA PRO A 15 -15.36 -20.24 20.17
C PRO A 15 -16.44 -20.22 21.26
N GLY A 16 -16.05 -20.06 22.53
CA GLY A 16 -16.97 -20.08 23.66
C GLY A 16 -17.32 -21.48 24.22
N TYR A 17 -16.78 -22.56 23.65
CA TYR A 17 -16.97 -23.94 24.13
C TYR A 17 -15.62 -24.63 24.40
N ALA A 18 -15.59 -25.51 25.40
CA ALA A 18 -14.41 -26.23 25.89
C ALA A 18 -14.80 -27.62 26.41
N GLY A 19 -13.81 -28.39 26.85
CA GLY A 19 -13.99 -29.78 27.29
C GLY A 19 -13.69 -30.78 26.17
N ARG A 20 -13.48 -32.05 26.56
CA ARG A 20 -13.07 -33.12 25.62
C ARG A 20 -14.08 -33.33 24.48
N ARG A 21 -15.35 -33.00 24.73
CA ARG A 21 -16.46 -33.08 23.76
C ARG A 21 -17.04 -31.71 23.39
N CYS A 22 -16.39 -30.62 23.78
CA CYS A 22 -16.90 -29.25 23.59
C CYS A 22 -18.28 -29.01 24.22
N ASP A 23 -18.58 -29.73 25.31
CA ASP A 23 -19.83 -29.70 26.06
C ASP A 23 -19.84 -28.65 27.18
N THR A 24 -18.68 -28.07 27.51
CA THR A 24 -18.54 -27.06 28.54
C THR A 24 -18.57 -25.66 27.92
N VAL A 25 -19.49 -24.80 28.33
CA VAL A 25 -19.46 -23.39 27.95
C VAL A 25 -18.32 -22.69 28.69
N VAL A 26 -17.47 -21.97 27.95
CA VAL A 26 -16.42 -21.15 28.55
C VAL A 26 -17.05 -19.92 29.17
N ASP A 27 -16.98 -19.82 30.49
CA ASP A 27 -17.38 -18.62 31.21
C ASP A 27 -16.32 -17.51 31.03
N GLY A 28 -16.51 -16.70 29.98
CA GLY A 28 -15.66 -15.55 29.70
C GLY A 28 -15.72 -14.45 30.78
N CYS A 29 -16.68 -14.50 31.72
CA CYS A 29 -16.83 -13.52 32.79
C CYS A 29 -16.05 -13.87 34.06
N LYS A 30 -15.52 -15.10 34.18
CA LYS A 30 -14.77 -15.56 35.36
C LYS A 30 -13.57 -14.68 35.71
N GLY A 31 -12.97 -14.01 34.72
CA GLY A 31 -11.84 -13.08 34.90
C GLY A 31 -12.24 -11.62 35.17
N LYS A 32 -13.53 -11.30 35.34
CA LYS A 32 -14.05 -9.92 35.40
C LYS A 32 -13.45 -9.02 34.30
N PRO A 33 -13.64 -9.37 33.02
CA PRO A 33 -12.96 -8.68 31.92
C PRO A 33 -13.47 -7.24 31.71
N CYS A 34 -14.69 -6.92 32.14
CA CYS A 34 -15.26 -5.58 32.00
C CYS A 34 -14.66 -4.62 33.03
N ARG A 35 -14.01 -3.58 32.55
CA ARG A 35 -13.40 -2.50 33.34
C ARG A 35 -14.43 -1.40 33.66
N ASN A 36 -14.01 -0.46 34.51
CA ASN A 36 -14.76 0.77 34.79
C ASN A 36 -16.23 0.56 35.22
N GLY A 37 -16.52 -0.53 35.94
CA GLY A 37 -17.87 -0.85 36.42
C GLY A 37 -18.79 -1.48 35.37
N GLY A 38 -18.25 -1.95 34.24
CA GLY A 38 -19.00 -2.71 33.23
C GLY A 38 -19.59 -4.02 33.77
N THR A 39 -20.81 -4.34 33.34
CA THR A 39 -21.48 -5.61 33.67
C THR A 39 -21.14 -6.67 32.63
N CYS A 40 -20.58 -7.80 33.05
CA CYS A 40 -20.22 -8.90 32.17
C CYS A 40 -21.40 -9.87 31.98
N ALA A 41 -21.63 -10.31 30.74
CA ALA A 41 -22.52 -11.42 30.42
C ALA A 41 -21.78 -12.47 29.57
N VAL A 42 -21.98 -13.75 29.88
CA VAL A 42 -21.41 -14.86 29.10
C VAL A 42 -22.06 -14.88 27.71
N ALA A 43 -21.23 -14.91 26.67
CA ALA A 43 -21.68 -14.85 25.29
C ALA A 43 -20.90 -15.87 24.45
N SER A 44 -21.41 -17.10 24.36
CA SER A 44 -20.74 -18.23 23.71
C SER A 44 -20.65 -18.10 22.18
N ASN A 45 -21.26 -17.08 21.59
CA ASN A 45 -21.20 -16.76 20.17
C ASN A 45 -20.12 -15.74 19.80
N THR A 46 -19.45 -15.13 20.78
CA THR A 46 -18.34 -14.18 20.53
C THR A 46 -17.00 -14.90 20.70
N GLY A 47 -15.99 -14.51 19.91
CA GLY A 47 -14.64 -15.09 20.00
C GLY A 47 -14.00 -15.01 21.38
N ARG A 48 -14.50 -14.11 22.24
CA ARG A 48 -14.03 -13.88 23.62
C ARG A 48 -14.86 -14.62 24.68
N GLY A 49 -16.02 -15.18 24.32
CA GLY A 49 -16.91 -15.90 25.25
C GLY A 49 -17.69 -15.01 26.23
N PHE A 50 -17.63 -13.68 26.06
CA PHE A 50 -18.37 -12.70 26.88
C PHE A 50 -18.72 -11.43 26.10
N ILE A 51 -19.62 -10.63 26.66
CA ILE A 51 -19.92 -9.25 26.26
C ILE A 51 -19.99 -8.35 27.50
N CYS A 52 -19.54 -7.11 27.37
CA CYS A 52 -19.59 -6.11 28.44
C CYS A 52 -20.67 -5.07 28.16
N LYS A 53 -21.53 -4.81 29.15
CA LYS A 53 -22.43 -3.66 29.17
C LYS A 53 -21.76 -2.53 29.94
N CYS A 54 -21.38 -1.48 29.23
CA CYS A 54 -20.66 -0.36 29.81
C CYS A 54 -21.58 0.66 30.50
N PRO A 55 -21.16 1.22 31.64
CA PRO A 55 -21.88 2.32 32.28
C PRO A 55 -21.71 3.62 31.46
N PRO A 56 -22.59 4.62 31.68
CA PRO A 56 -22.49 5.92 31.01
C PRO A 56 -21.11 6.54 31.22
N GLY A 57 -20.49 7.02 30.13
CA GLY A 57 -19.14 7.58 30.17
C GLY A 57 -18.02 6.63 29.71
N PHE A 58 -18.32 5.35 29.46
CA PHE A 58 -17.32 4.37 29.04
C PHE A 58 -17.75 3.59 27.79
N VAL A 59 -16.79 3.31 26.92
CA VAL A 59 -16.96 2.57 25.65
C VAL A 59 -15.81 1.58 25.46
N GLY A 60 -15.89 0.77 24.40
CA GLY A 60 -14.94 -0.31 24.14
C GLY A 60 -15.47 -1.69 24.53
N ALA A 61 -14.81 -2.74 24.05
CA ALA A 61 -15.31 -4.09 24.18
C ALA A 61 -15.21 -4.64 25.61
N THR A 62 -14.36 -4.04 26.43
CA THR A 62 -14.23 -4.27 27.87
C THR A 62 -14.52 -3.01 28.70
N CYS A 63 -15.19 -1.99 28.12
CA CYS A 63 -15.43 -0.70 28.79
C CYS A 63 -14.16 0.04 29.22
N GLU A 64 -13.05 -0.18 28.50
CA GLU A 64 -11.72 0.32 28.81
C GLU A 64 -11.52 1.80 28.48
N ASN A 65 -12.35 2.36 27.59
CA ASN A 65 -12.17 3.71 27.05
C ASN A 65 -13.16 4.70 27.64
N ASP A 66 -12.72 5.92 27.91
CA ASP A 66 -13.61 7.05 28.26
C ASP A 66 -14.32 7.55 27.00
N SER A 67 -15.65 7.64 27.04
CA SER A 67 -16.46 8.10 25.93
C SER A 67 -16.19 9.56 25.54
N ARG A 68 -15.59 10.36 26.44
CA ARG A 68 -15.20 11.76 26.17
C ARG A 68 -14.04 11.86 25.18
N THR A 69 -13.20 10.83 25.07
CA THR A 69 -12.00 10.83 24.22
C THR A 69 -12.30 10.68 22.73
N CYS A 70 -13.52 10.27 22.36
CA CYS A 70 -13.94 10.16 20.95
C CYS A 70 -14.37 11.50 20.33
N GLY A 71 -14.51 12.57 21.12
CA GLY A 71 -14.87 13.89 20.60
C GLY A 71 -16.11 13.85 19.71
N ASN A 72 -15.97 14.33 18.47
CA ASN A 72 -17.02 14.36 17.44
C ASN A 72 -17.03 13.12 16.51
N LEU A 73 -16.18 12.11 16.76
CA LEU A 73 -16.06 10.96 15.87
C LEU A 73 -17.19 9.95 16.12
N HIS A 74 -18.08 9.80 15.14
CA HIS A 74 -19.24 8.90 15.20
C HIS A 74 -19.01 7.63 14.38
N CYS A 75 -18.78 6.49 15.02
CA CYS A 75 -18.64 5.22 14.30
C CYS A 75 -20.02 4.65 13.94
N LEU A 76 -20.33 4.62 12.65
CA LEU A 76 -21.56 4.09 12.07
C LEU A 76 -21.49 2.56 11.90
N ASN A 77 -22.63 1.94 11.55
CA ASN A 77 -22.72 0.53 11.13
C ASN A 77 -22.08 -0.48 12.12
N GLY A 78 -22.21 -0.20 13.42
CA GLY A 78 -21.67 -1.06 14.48
C GLY A 78 -20.16 -0.92 14.72
N GLY A 79 -19.52 0.11 14.15
CA GLY A 79 -18.13 0.44 14.43
C GLY A 79 -17.91 0.85 15.90
N THR A 80 -16.72 0.56 16.43
CA THR A 80 -16.34 0.89 17.81
C THR A 80 -15.26 1.96 17.80
N CYS A 81 -15.48 3.08 18.49
CA CYS A 81 -14.44 4.09 18.66
C CYS A 81 -13.36 3.58 19.63
N ILE A 82 -12.10 3.71 19.22
CA ILE A 82 -10.93 3.41 20.03
C ILE A 82 -10.04 4.66 20.13
N SER A 83 -9.44 4.88 21.30
CA SER A 83 -8.44 5.94 21.48
C SER A 83 -7.04 5.38 21.30
N ILE A 84 -6.24 6.02 20.46
CA ILE A 84 -4.84 5.70 20.21
C ILE A 84 -4.05 6.99 20.49
N HIS A 85 -3.26 7.01 21.58
CA HIS A 85 -2.36 8.09 22.01
C HIS A 85 -2.58 9.48 21.37
N LYS A 86 -3.44 10.31 22.00
CA LYS A 86 -3.85 11.67 21.56
C LYS A 86 -4.75 11.74 20.31
N SER A 87 -5.19 10.60 19.76
CA SER A 87 -6.14 10.54 18.64
C SER A 87 -7.24 9.48 18.87
N SER A 88 -8.30 9.54 18.06
CA SER A 88 -9.47 8.66 18.12
C SER A 88 -9.72 8.08 16.72
N LYS A 89 -10.01 6.77 16.60
CA LYS A 89 -10.29 6.11 15.33
C LYS A 89 -11.45 5.12 15.48
N CYS A 90 -12.24 4.95 14.43
CA CYS A 90 -13.25 3.89 14.37
C CYS A 90 -12.64 2.55 13.96
N MET A 91 -12.87 1.52 14.77
CA MET A 91 -12.75 0.13 14.37
C MET A 91 -14.05 -0.32 13.71
N CYS A 92 -14.02 -0.61 12.41
CA CYS A 92 -15.19 -1.02 11.65
C CYS A 92 -15.45 -2.52 11.76
N THR A 93 -16.72 -2.90 11.60
CA THR A 93 -17.11 -4.31 11.41
C THR A 93 -16.65 -4.78 10.02
N PRO A 94 -16.43 -6.09 9.77
CA PRO A 94 -15.86 -6.57 8.51
C PRO A 94 -16.64 -6.20 7.24
N ALA A 95 -17.92 -5.85 7.38
CA ALA A 95 -18.77 -5.45 6.27
C ALA A 95 -18.67 -3.95 5.93
N PHE A 96 -17.94 -3.15 6.70
CA PHE A 96 -17.88 -1.70 6.58
C PHE A 96 -16.45 -1.15 6.71
N THR A 97 -16.22 0.03 6.15
CA THR A 97 -14.94 0.73 6.09
C THR A 97 -15.16 2.26 6.08
N GLY A 98 -14.07 3.02 6.08
CA GLY A 98 -14.06 4.48 6.16
C GLY A 98 -13.76 5.02 7.57
N PRO A 99 -13.50 6.34 7.70
CA PRO A 99 -13.13 6.96 8.97
C PRO A 99 -14.21 6.85 10.05
N GLU A 100 -15.48 6.74 9.63
CA GLU A 100 -16.66 6.58 10.49
C GLU A 100 -17.38 5.26 10.22
N CYS A 101 -16.75 4.31 9.52
CA CYS A 101 -17.40 3.05 9.10
C CYS A 101 -18.66 3.26 8.25
N GLN A 102 -18.69 4.36 7.50
CA GLN A 102 -19.86 4.79 6.73
C GLN A 102 -20.02 4.02 5.40
N TYR A 103 -18.96 3.38 4.90
CA TYR A 103 -18.96 2.74 3.59
C TYR A 103 -19.05 1.22 3.72
N PRO A 104 -19.78 0.52 2.84
CA PRO A 104 -19.66 -0.94 2.73
C PRO A 104 -18.22 -1.32 2.36
N ALA A 105 -17.72 -2.45 2.89
CA ALA A 105 -16.38 -2.95 2.56
C ALA A 105 -16.21 -3.30 1.07
N SER A 106 -17.32 -3.51 0.35
CA SER A 106 -17.37 -3.69 -1.11
C SER A 106 -17.49 -2.37 -1.89
N SER A 107 -17.39 -1.21 -1.23
CA SER A 107 -17.53 0.08 -1.89
C SER A 107 -16.34 0.35 -2.82
N PRO A 108 -16.57 0.79 -4.07
CA PRO A 108 -15.51 1.27 -4.96
C PRO A 108 -14.70 2.44 -4.38
N CYS A 109 -15.28 3.20 -3.44
CA CYS A 109 -14.57 4.28 -2.77
C CYS A 109 -13.48 3.81 -1.80
N THR A 110 -13.39 2.52 -1.49
CA THR A 110 -12.38 1.98 -0.55
C THR A 110 -10.95 2.17 -1.07
N SER A 111 -10.77 2.20 -2.39
CA SER A 111 -9.50 2.46 -3.06
C SER A 111 -9.16 3.95 -3.20
N ASN A 112 -10.02 4.85 -2.69
CA ASN A 112 -9.91 6.31 -2.83
C ASN A 112 -9.66 6.74 -4.29
N PRO A 113 -10.59 6.47 -5.22
CA PRO A 113 -10.38 6.70 -6.65
C PRO A 113 -10.33 8.18 -7.08
N CYS A 114 -10.67 9.11 -6.19
CA CYS A 114 -10.70 10.55 -6.46
C CYS A 114 -9.36 11.20 -6.12
N TYR A 115 -8.73 11.84 -7.11
CA TYR A 115 -7.44 12.52 -6.98
C TYR A 115 -7.60 13.95 -6.42
N ASN A 116 -6.48 14.62 -6.14
CA ASN A 116 -6.40 16.05 -5.81
C ASN A 116 -7.34 16.52 -4.68
N GLY A 117 -7.53 15.68 -3.66
CA GLY A 117 -8.42 15.99 -2.52
C GLY A 117 -9.92 15.87 -2.83
N GLY A 118 -10.28 15.23 -3.94
CA GLY A 118 -11.66 14.89 -4.27
C GLY A 118 -12.29 13.92 -3.27
N THR A 119 -13.57 14.12 -2.99
CA THR A 119 -14.35 13.24 -2.10
C THR A 119 -15.08 12.19 -2.93
N CYS A 120 -14.89 10.91 -2.59
CA CYS A 120 -15.59 9.82 -3.26
C CYS A 120 -16.97 9.60 -2.65
N GLU A 121 -18.00 9.62 -3.49
CA GLU A 121 -19.38 9.29 -3.14
C GLU A 121 -19.81 8.01 -3.85
N PHE A 122 -20.38 7.06 -3.09
CA PHE A 122 -21.01 5.88 -3.69
C PHE A 122 -22.22 6.30 -4.52
N PHE A 123 -22.30 5.81 -5.76
CA PHE A 123 -23.32 6.23 -6.73
C PHE A 123 -23.89 5.01 -7.44
N SER A 124 -25.09 4.57 -7.05
CA SER A 124 -25.67 3.28 -7.47
C SER A 124 -26.09 3.19 -8.93
N ASP A 125 -26.21 4.32 -9.64
CA ASP A 125 -27.01 4.37 -10.87
C ASP A 125 -26.22 3.92 -12.12
N ALA A 126 -24.88 3.92 -12.07
CA ALA A 126 -24.04 3.46 -13.19
C ALA A 126 -22.65 3.03 -12.72
N SER A 127 -22.07 2.02 -13.40
CA SER A 127 -20.64 1.65 -13.26
C SER A 127 -19.76 2.88 -13.53
N PRO A 128 -18.73 3.18 -12.71
CA PRO A 128 -18.08 2.32 -11.71
C PRO A 128 -18.70 2.35 -10.30
N TYR A 129 -19.95 2.77 -10.17
CA TYR A 129 -20.72 2.83 -8.93
C TYR A 129 -20.18 3.80 -7.87
N TYR A 130 -19.41 4.78 -8.32
CA TYR A 130 -18.96 5.93 -7.54
C TYR A 130 -18.89 7.18 -8.42
N ARG A 131 -18.87 8.35 -7.78
CA ARG A 131 -18.55 9.63 -8.43
C ARG A 131 -17.64 10.44 -7.52
N CYS A 132 -16.83 11.29 -8.11
CA CYS A 132 -15.96 12.19 -7.35
C CYS A 132 -16.54 13.59 -7.27
N ASN A 133 -16.53 14.16 -6.08
CA ASN A 133 -16.77 15.57 -5.85
C ASN A 133 -15.41 16.28 -5.74
N CYS A 134 -15.07 17.06 -6.75
CA CYS A 134 -13.77 17.63 -6.96
C CYS A 134 -13.67 19.05 -6.38
N PRO A 135 -12.52 19.43 -5.79
CA PRO A 135 -12.27 20.81 -5.36
C PRO A 135 -12.22 21.79 -6.53
N ALA A 136 -12.25 23.09 -6.23
CA ALA A 136 -12.01 24.12 -7.23
C ALA A 136 -10.66 23.92 -7.93
N ASN A 137 -10.60 24.28 -9.21
CA ASN A 137 -9.48 24.09 -10.13
C ASN A 137 -9.22 22.63 -10.56
N PHE A 138 -9.93 21.64 -10.02
CA PHE A 138 -9.73 20.22 -10.37
C PHE A 138 -11.03 19.61 -10.86
N ASN A 139 -11.00 19.03 -12.06
CA ASN A 139 -12.15 18.44 -12.73
C ASN A 139 -11.75 17.09 -13.35
N GLY A 140 -12.58 16.49 -14.21
CA GLY A 140 -12.43 15.09 -14.63
C GLY A 140 -13.23 14.15 -13.72
N LEU A 141 -13.66 13.01 -14.24
CA LEU A 141 -14.46 12.01 -13.48
C LEU A 141 -13.81 11.56 -12.16
N ASN A 142 -12.47 11.61 -12.10
CA ASN A 142 -11.68 11.31 -10.91
C ASN A 142 -10.96 12.53 -10.31
N CYS A 143 -11.29 13.77 -10.68
CA CYS A 143 -10.60 15.00 -10.24
C CYS A 143 -9.12 15.09 -10.64
N HIS A 144 -8.71 14.44 -11.72
CA HIS A 144 -7.31 14.36 -12.15
C HIS A 144 -6.90 15.47 -13.14
N ILE A 145 -7.86 16.25 -13.64
CA ILE A 145 -7.64 17.29 -14.64
C ILE A 145 -7.55 18.65 -13.94
N LEU A 146 -6.50 19.43 -14.21
CA LEU A 146 -6.46 20.82 -13.75
C LEU A 146 -7.26 21.71 -14.71
N ASP A 147 -8.30 22.35 -14.20
CA ASP A 147 -9.23 23.21 -14.92
C ASP A 147 -9.48 24.47 -14.07
N PHE A 148 -8.70 25.53 -14.31
CA PHE A 148 -8.74 26.77 -13.53
C PHE A 148 -10.10 27.50 -13.56
N ASP A 149 -10.96 27.17 -14.52
CA ASP A 149 -12.30 27.76 -14.62
C ASP A 149 -13.33 26.95 -13.81
N PHE A 150 -12.98 25.74 -13.37
CA PHE A 150 -13.86 24.87 -12.60
C PHE A 150 -13.96 25.32 -11.14
N GLN A 151 -15.16 25.69 -10.72
CA GLN A 151 -15.46 26.17 -9.37
C GLN A 151 -15.53 25.06 -8.31
N GLY A 152 -15.38 23.79 -8.71
CA GLY A 152 -15.58 22.61 -7.85
C GLY A 152 -16.97 22.01 -7.99
N GLY A 153 -17.12 20.74 -7.60
CA GLY A 153 -18.36 19.98 -7.72
C GLY A 153 -18.15 18.59 -8.31
N ILE A 154 -19.23 17.97 -8.79
CA ILE A 154 -19.15 16.62 -9.38
C ILE A 154 -18.21 16.65 -10.60
N GLY A 155 -17.20 15.78 -10.58
CA GLY A 155 -16.23 15.61 -11.65
C GLY A 155 -16.93 15.29 -12.98
N GLN A 156 -16.57 16.05 -14.01
CA GLN A 156 -17.17 15.95 -15.34
C GLN A 156 -16.23 15.19 -16.27
N ASP A 157 -16.79 14.55 -17.29
CA ASP A 157 -15.99 13.98 -18.37
C ASP A 157 -15.48 15.12 -19.27
N ILE A 158 -14.27 15.60 -18.99
CA ILE A 158 -13.57 16.58 -19.82
C ILE A 158 -12.54 15.84 -20.65
N ILE A 159 -12.54 16.11 -21.95
CA ILE A 159 -11.43 15.73 -22.82
C ILE A 159 -10.29 16.72 -22.54
N PRO A 160 -9.15 16.30 -21.98
CA PRO A 160 -8.05 17.21 -21.69
C PRO A 160 -7.60 17.93 -22.97
N PRO A 161 -7.19 19.21 -22.90
CA PRO A 161 -6.57 19.86 -24.06
C PRO A 161 -5.36 19.03 -24.48
N LYS A 162 -5.34 18.59 -25.75
CA LYS A 162 -4.20 17.86 -26.31
C LYS A 162 -3.00 18.79 -26.39
N ILE A 163 -2.07 18.65 -25.45
CA ILE A 163 -0.73 19.21 -25.58
C ILE A 163 0.05 18.18 -26.43
N GLU A 164 0.00 18.32 -27.76
CA GLU A 164 0.83 17.50 -28.65
C GLU A 164 2.28 17.98 -28.60
N GLU A 165 3.03 17.52 -27.60
CA GLU A 165 4.49 17.63 -27.58
C GLU A 165 5.06 16.46 -28.41
N LYS A 166 5.52 16.73 -29.63
CA LYS A 166 6.06 15.70 -30.55
C LYS A 166 7.55 15.51 -30.30
N CYS A 167 8.01 14.26 -30.39
CA CYS A 167 9.44 13.94 -30.38
C CYS A 167 10.14 14.60 -31.58
N GLU A 168 10.93 15.64 -31.32
CA GLU A 168 11.64 16.39 -32.38
C GLU A 168 12.87 15.64 -32.91
N ILE A 169 13.31 14.59 -32.22
CA ILE A 169 14.53 13.84 -32.53
C ILE A 169 14.19 12.69 -33.48
N ALA A 170 14.40 12.90 -34.77
CA ALA A 170 14.02 11.95 -35.82
C ALA A 170 14.61 10.53 -35.64
N VAL A 171 15.82 10.41 -35.08
CA VAL A 171 16.44 9.09 -34.83
C VAL A 171 15.73 8.28 -33.75
N CYS A 172 15.01 8.94 -32.83
CA CYS A 172 14.31 8.25 -31.75
C CYS A 172 13.15 7.38 -32.24
N ALA A 173 12.59 7.66 -33.41
CA ALA A 173 11.56 6.78 -33.99
C ALA A 173 12.10 5.36 -34.31
N GLY A 174 13.41 5.22 -34.55
CA GLY A 174 14.06 3.92 -34.78
C GLY A 174 14.56 3.25 -33.50
N TYR A 175 14.63 3.98 -32.38
CA TYR A 175 15.10 3.47 -31.10
C TYR A 175 13.96 3.15 -30.13
N ALA A 176 12.85 3.88 -30.21
CA ALA A 176 11.70 3.69 -29.35
C ALA A 176 11.20 2.23 -29.31
N GLY A 177 11.17 1.65 -28.11
CA GLY A 177 10.66 0.29 -27.86
C GLY A 177 11.59 -0.84 -28.30
N ASN A 178 12.87 -0.54 -28.52
CA ASN A 178 13.90 -1.53 -28.86
C ASN A 178 14.46 -2.28 -27.63
N LYS A 179 14.02 -1.90 -26.42
CA LYS A 179 14.40 -2.43 -25.09
C LYS A 179 15.80 -2.04 -24.63
N ILE A 180 16.33 -0.93 -25.15
CA ILE A 180 17.61 -0.32 -24.79
C ILE A 180 17.32 1.14 -24.51
N CYS A 181 17.61 1.61 -23.29
CA CYS A 181 17.38 3.01 -22.96
C CYS A 181 18.41 3.93 -23.65
N ASP A 182 17.98 4.65 -24.68
CA ASP A 182 18.75 5.71 -25.33
C ASP A 182 18.53 7.05 -24.61
N GLY A 183 19.56 7.54 -23.91
CA GLY A 183 19.48 8.77 -23.12
C GLY A 183 19.08 10.03 -23.90
N LYS A 184 19.28 10.07 -25.22
CA LYS A 184 18.81 11.19 -26.07
C LYS A 184 17.30 11.15 -26.31
N CYS A 185 16.71 9.96 -26.27
CA CYS A 185 15.29 9.70 -26.48
C CYS A 185 14.53 9.59 -25.15
N ASN A 186 15.24 9.60 -24.02
CA ASN A 186 14.69 9.59 -22.67
C ASN A 186 14.08 10.95 -22.26
N ASN A 187 12.98 11.33 -22.90
CA ASN A 187 12.20 12.52 -22.55
C ASN A 187 10.71 12.26 -22.79
N HIS A 188 9.86 13.09 -22.18
CA HIS A 188 8.40 12.95 -22.26
C HIS A 188 7.86 12.95 -23.70
N ALA A 189 8.34 13.85 -24.56
CA ALA A 189 7.89 13.97 -25.95
C ALA A 189 8.20 12.72 -26.81
N CYS A 190 9.29 12.02 -26.48
CA CYS A 190 9.69 10.75 -27.09
C CYS A 190 9.20 9.51 -26.31
N GLY A 191 8.31 9.71 -25.33
CA GLY A 191 7.70 8.65 -24.55
C GLY A 191 8.70 7.85 -23.70
N TRP A 192 9.74 8.51 -23.21
CA TRP A 192 10.82 7.86 -22.44
C TRP A 192 11.49 6.74 -23.23
N ASP A 193 11.84 7.07 -24.48
CA ASP A 193 12.34 6.13 -25.50
C ASP A 193 11.37 4.98 -25.79
N GLY A 194 10.10 5.33 -25.99
CA GLY A 194 9.04 4.32 -26.21
C GLY A 194 8.85 3.35 -25.04
N GLY A 195 9.20 3.76 -23.82
CA GLY A 195 9.11 2.95 -22.61
C GLY A 195 10.41 2.25 -22.19
N ASP A 196 11.45 2.26 -23.03
CA ASP A 196 12.70 1.54 -22.77
C ASP A 196 13.45 2.08 -21.54
N CYS A 197 13.36 3.40 -21.30
CA CYS A 197 13.94 4.06 -20.13
C CYS A 197 13.02 4.05 -18.90
N SER A 198 11.77 3.59 -19.03
CA SER A 198 10.78 3.52 -17.96
C SER A 198 10.31 2.08 -17.69
N LEU A 199 11.24 1.12 -17.75
CA LEU A 199 11.02 -0.29 -17.44
C LEU A 199 9.96 -0.98 -18.32
N ASN A 200 9.90 -0.60 -19.61
CA ASN A 200 8.87 -1.02 -20.57
C ASN A 200 7.44 -0.61 -20.15
N PHE A 201 7.31 0.37 -19.25
CA PHE A 201 6.02 0.97 -18.90
C PHE A 201 5.80 2.23 -19.73
N ASN A 202 4.83 2.16 -20.63
CA ASN A 202 4.48 3.29 -21.50
C ASN A 202 3.81 4.40 -20.69
N ASP A 203 4.41 5.59 -20.77
CA ASP A 203 3.94 6.84 -20.15
C ASP A 203 3.52 6.69 -18.67
N PRO A 204 4.49 6.78 -17.72
CA PRO A 204 4.19 6.76 -16.29
C PRO A 204 3.18 7.82 -15.84
N TRP A 205 3.01 8.92 -16.58
CA TRP A 205 2.11 10.03 -16.26
C TRP A 205 0.81 10.03 -17.06
N LYS A 206 0.45 8.92 -17.72
CA LYS A 206 -0.80 8.82 -18.53
C LYS A 206 -2.08 9.21 -17.79
N ASN A 207 -2.10 9.06 -16.46
CA ASN A 207 -3.24 9.39 -15.59
C ASN A 207 -3.11 10.77 -14.91
N CYS A 208 -2.03 11.50 -15.18
CA CYS A 208 -1.79 12.84 -14.70
C CYS A 208 -2.24 13.87 -15.75
N SER A 209 -2.72 15.03 -15.31
CA SER A 209 -3.03 16.12 -16.23
C SER A 209 -1.76 16.58 -16.97
N GLN A 210 -1.72 16.42 -18.30
CA GLN A 210 -0.56 16.83 -19.11
C GLN A 210 -0.21 18.32 -18.96
N SER A 211 -1.20 19.16 -18.66
CA SER A 211 -1.00 20.59 -18.40
C SER A 211 -0.13 20.89 -17.17
N LEU A 212 -0.05 19.96 -16.21
CA LEU A 212 0.79 20.10 -15.02
C LEU A 212 2.27 19.81 -15.30
N GLN A 213 2.56 19.02 -16.33
CA GLN A 213 3.91 18.59 -16.69
C GLN A 213 4.70 18.01 -15.50
N CYS A 214 4.03 17.22 -14.63
CA CYS A 214 4.58 16.75 -13.35
C CYS A 214 5.87 15.94 -13.47
N TRP A 215 6.15 15.35 -14.63
CA TRP A 215 7.44 14.68 -14.90
C TRP A 215 8.66 15.62 -14.79
N LYS A 216 8.46 16.95 -14.81
CA LYS A 216 9.54 17.94 -14.63
C LYS A 216 9.91 18.17 -13.16
N TYR A 217 9.01 17.88 -12.23
CA TYR A 217 9.14 18.16 -10.80
C TYR A 217 9.27 16.88 -9.96
N PHE A 218 8.91 15.73 -10.55
CA PHE A 218 8.93 14.44 -9.88
C PHE A 218 10.27 14.11 -9.21
N ASN A 219 10.24 13.94 -7.88
CA ASN A 219 11.39 13.54 -7.06
C ASN A 219 12.58 14.50 -7.20
N ASP A 220 12.33 15.81 -7.28
CA ASP A 220 13.33 16.87 -7.36
C ASP A 220 13.74 17.45 -5.98
N GLY A 221 13.11 16.97 -4.90
CA GLY A 221 13.34 17.37 -3.52
C GLY A 221 12.50 18.57 -3.05
N LYS A 222 11.65 19.14 -3.90
CA LYS A 222 10.77 20.26 -3.60
C LYS A 222 9.32 19.82 -3.74
N CYS A 223 8.51 20.08 -2.70
CA CYS A 223 7.09 19.76 -2.75
C CYS A 223 6.35 20.64 -3.77
N ASP A 224 5.90 20.03 -4.85
CA ASP A 224 5.00 20.55 -5.87
C ASP A 224 3.61 19.95 -5.67
N SER A 225 2.86 20.55 -4.73
CA SER A 225 1.58 20.04 -4.22
C SER A 225 0.52 19.71 -5.28
N GLN A 226 0.56 20.36 -6.44
CA GLN A 226 -0.29 20.07 -7.59
C GLN A 226 -0.03 18.70 -8.22
N CYS A 227 1.19 18.17 -8.07
CA CYS A 227 1.63 16.85 -8.53
C CYS A 227 1.51 15.79 -7.43
N ASN A 228 1.19 16.18 -6.19
CA ASN A 228 1.06 15.28 -5.05
C ASN A 228 -0.31 14.56 -5.02
N ASN A 229 -0.52 13.69 -6.00
CA ASN A 229 -1.68 12.81 -6.08
C ASN A 229 -1.28 11.49 -6.77
N ALA A 230 -2.04 10.42 -6.58
CA ALA A 230 -1.70 9.11 -7.15
C ALA A 230 -1.58 9.09 -8.68
N GLY A 231 -2.35 9.90 -9.41
CA GLY A 231 -2.30 9.97 -10.88
C GLY A 231 -1.00 10.61 -11.39
N CYS A 232 -0.45 11.53 -10.61
CA CYS A 232 0.82 12.21 -10.86
C CYS A 232 1.98 11.65 -10.01
N LEU A 233 1.83 10.41 -9.51
CA LEU A 233 2.86 9.65 -8.80
C LEU A 233 3.36 10.32 -7.51
N TYR A 234 2.45 11.02 -6.81
CA TYR A 234 2.70 11.67 -5.52
C TYR A 234 3.90 12.60 -5.52
N ASP A 235 4.21 13.21 -6.67
CA ASP A 235 5.38 14.09 -6.82
C ASP A 235 6.69 13.41 -6.37
N GLY A 236 6.81 12.10 -6.59
CA GLY A 236 7.99 11.36 -6.14
C GLY A 236 8.18 11.32 -4.62
N PHE A 237 7.12 11.61 -3.86
CA PHE A 237 7.11 11.75 -2.41
C PHE A 237 7.81 13.02 -1.86
N ASP A 238 8.11 14.03 -2.69
CA ASP A 238 8.74 15.29 -2.24
C ASP A 238 7.88 16.08 -1.24
N CYS A 239 6.56 15.88 -1.28
CA CYS A 239 5.61 16.47 -0.34
C CYS A 239 5.42 15.68 0.94
N GLN A 240 5.95 14.46 1.03
CA GLN A 240 5.94 13.71 2.27
C GLN A 240 6.94 14.37 3.22
N LYS A 241 6.47 14.80 4.39
CA LYS A 241 7.37 15.37 5.40
C LYS A 241 8.40 14.30 5.74
N TYR A 242 9.66 14.59 5.42
CA TYR A 242 10.81 13.73 5.69
C TYR A 242 10.72 13.12 7.09
N GLU A 243 10.40 11.83 7.17
CA GLU A 243 10.69 10.98 8.33
C GLU A 243 12.02 10.24 8.08
N GLY A 244 13.02 10.91 7.49
CA GLY A 244 14.38 10.36 7.36
C GLY A 244 14.50 9.03 6.61
N GLN A 245 15.71 8.48 6.64
CA GLN A 245 15.97 7.08 6.30
C GLN A 245 16.00 6.27 7.60
N CYS A 246 15.78 4.95 7.54
CA CYS A 246 16.03 4.07 8.68
C CYS A 246 17.38 4.42 9.30
N ASN A 247 17.41 4.62 10.62
CA ASN A 247 18.61 5.15 11.27
C ASN A 247 19.80 4.23 10.98
N PRO A 248 20.92 4.75 10.47
CA PRO A 248 22.07 3.94 10.11
C PRO A 248 22.61 3.06 11.25
N LEU A 249 22.37 3.44 12.51
CA LEU A 249 22.81 2.68 13.68
C LEU A 249 22.06 1.34 13.85
N TYR A 250 20.77 1.29 13.50
CA TYR A 250 19.95 0.10 13.63
C TYR A 250 19.41 -0.44 12.30
N ASP A 251 19.75 0.20 11.17
CA ASP A 251 19.38 -0.27 9.83
C ASP A 251 19.81 -1.72 9.57
N GLN A 252 21.02 -2.10 9.97
CA GLN A 252 21.50 -3.48 9.81
C GLN A 252 20.68 -4.46 10.66
N TYR A 253 20.31 -4.08 11.89
CA TYR A 253 19.44 -4.91 12.73
C TYR A 253 18.06 -5.09 12.09
N CYS A 254 17.43 -3.99 11.66
CA CYS A 254 16.13 -4.03 11.00
C CYS A 254 16.17 -4.80 9.68
N LYS A 255 17.31 -4.78 8.97
CA LYS A 255 17.51 -5.60 7.78
C LYS A 255 17.50 -7.09 8.08
N ASP A 256 18.18 -7.50 9.14
CA ASP A 256 18.35 -8.91 9.50
C ASP A 256 17.07 -9.51 10.12
N HIS A 257 16.19 -8.66 10.66
CA HIS A 257 14.92 -9.04 11.29
C HIS A 257 13.66 -8.71 10.46
N PHE A 258 13.81 -8.13 9.27
CA PHE A 258 12.66 -7.76 8.42
C PHE A 258 11.84 -8.99 7.98
N SER A 259 10.54 -9.02 8.32
CA SER A 259 9.61 -10.07 7.88
C SER A 259 10.06 -11.48 8.30
N ASP A 260 10.69 -11.60 9.47
CA ASP A 260 11.16 -12.86 10.05
C ASP A 260 10.07 -13.57 10.90
N GLY A 261 8.93 -12.90 11.11
CA GLY A 261 7.79 -13.38 11.90
C GLY A 261 7.84 -13.00 13.37
N HIS A 262 8.84 -12.23 13.79
CA HIS A 262 8.99 -11.66 15.14
C HIS A 262 8.82 -10.15 15.08
N CYS A 263 8.03 -9.61 16.00
CA CYS A 263 7.78 -8.18 16.03
C CYS A 263 8.90 -7.42 16.76
N ASP A 264 9.67 -6.65 15.99
CA ASP A 264 10.71 -5.74 16.44
C ASP A 264 10.21 -4.30 16.43
N GLN A 265 9.72 -3.85 17.60
CA GLN A 265 9.14 -2.50 17.76
C GLN A 265 10.10 -1.36 17.39
N GLY A 266 11.41 -1.57 17.44
CA GLY A 266 12.41 -0.60 17.00
C GLY A 266 12.45 -0.39 15.48
N CYS A 267 11.96 -1.37 14.71
CA CYS A 267 11.89 -1.38 13.26
C CYS A 267 10.46 -1.14 12.73
N ASN A 268 9.47 -1.13 13.63
CA ASN A 268 8.07 -0.91 13.32
C ASN A 268 7.73 0.60 13.17
N ASN A 269 8.39 1.24 12.22
CA ASN A 269 8.17 2.64 11.83
C ASN A 269 8.19 2.78 10.30
N PHE A 270 7.87 3.96 9.80
CA PHE A 270 7.75 4.20 8.37
C PHE A 270 9.11 4.04 7.66
N GLU A 271 10.17 4.59 8.25
CA GLU A 271 11.49 4.70 7.66
C GLU A 271 12.28 3.38 7.61
N CYS A 272 11.87 2.38 8.40
CA CYS A 272 12.39 1.02 8.43
C CYS A 272 11.35 -0.01 7.94
N GLU A 273 10.41 0.42 7.08
CA GLU A 273 9.47 -0.45 6.36
C GLU A 273 8.54 -1.29 7.26
N TRP A 274 8.14 -0.77 8.42
CA TRP A 274 7.19 -1.40 9.36
C TRP A 274 7.56 -2.82 9.76
N ASP A 275 8.86 -3.10 9.87
CA ASP A 275 9.36 -4.42 10.25
C ASP A 275 8.80 -5.56 9.37
N GLY A 276 8.53 -5.25 8.09
CA GLY A 276 7.97 -6.24 7.17
C GLY A 276 6.59 -6.77 7.56
N LEU A 277 5.82 -5.99 8.34
CA LEU A 277 4.50 -6.29 8.88
C LEU A 277 4.47 -7.28 10.06
N ASP A 278 5.61 -7.66 10.65
CA ASP A 278 5.64 -8.63 11.75
C ASP A 278 4.93 -8.13 13.02
N CYS A 279 4.87 -6.81 13.21
CA CYS A 279 4.09 -6.17 14.28
C CYS A 279 2.61 -5.95 13.94
N ALA A 280 2.17 -6.23 12.71
CA ALA A 280 0.83 -5.94 12.20
C ALA A 280 -0.10 -7.17 12.12
N ASN A 281 0.26 -8.29 12.74
CA ASN A 281 -0.51 -9.56 12.71
C ASN A 281 -2.00 -9.45 13.09
N ASN A 282 -2.39 -8.41 13.85
CA ASN A 282 -3.78 -8.18 14.26
C ASN A 282 -4.53 -7.17 13.35
N MET A 283 -3.89 -6.69 12.29
CA MET A 283 -4.48 -5.78 11.31
C MET A 283 -4.92 -6.56 10.07
N PRO A 284 -6.13 -6.33 9.53
CA PRO A 284 -6.52 -6.92 8.26
C PRO A 284 -5.64 -6.38 7.13
N GLU A 285 -5.28 -7.25 6.19
CA GLU A 285 -4.55 -6.85 4.99
C GLU A 285 -5.36 -5.83 4.18
N LYS A 286 -4.69 -4.76 3.74
CA LYS A 286 -5.24 -3.77 2.82
C LYS A 286 -4.42 -3.79 1.53
N LEU A 287 -4.77 -4.73 0.65
CA LEU A 287 -4.09 -4.89 -0.63
C LEU A 287 -4.48 -3.78 -1.60
N ALA A 288 -3.52 -3.30 -2.38
CA ALA A 288 -3.79 -2.48 -3.56
C ALA A 288 -4.48 -3.33 -4.63
N ASP A 289 -5.29 -2.69 -5.48
CA ASP A 289 -5.97 -3.38 -6.57
C ASP A 289 -4.95 -3.90 -7.61
N GLY A 290 -5.09 -5.17 -7.97
CA GLY A 290 -4.26 -5.82 -8.99
C GLY A 290 -3.07 -6.60 -8.42
N THR A 291 -2.02 -6.74 -9.23
CA THR A 291 -0.79 -7.45 -8.84
C THR A 291 0.39 -6.81 -9.56
N LEU A 292 1.39 -6.36 -8.80
CA LEU A 292 2.64 -5.86 -9.37
C LEU A 292 3.44 -7.04 -9.94
N VAL A 293 3.73 -7.01 -11.24
CA VAL A 293 4.55 -8.02 -11.92
C VAL A 293 5.89 -7.38 -12.25
N VAL A 294 6.98 -7.97 -11.77
CA VAL A 294 8.34 -7.48 -11.96
C VAL A 294 9.19 -8.56 -12.62
N VAL A 295 9.90 -8.21 -13.68
CA VAL A 295 10.92 -9.06 -14.29
C VAL A 295 12.28 -8.63 -13.74
N VAL A 296 12.99 -9.57 -13.10
CA VAL A 296 14.31 -9.33 -12.51
C VAL A 296 15.31 -10.26 -13.18
N LEU A 297 16.49 -9.77 -13.53
CA LEU A 297 17.55 -10.54 -14.19
C LEU A 297 18.36 -11.39 -13.20
N ILE A 298 17.66 -12.19 -12.39
CA ILE A 298 18.20 -13.09 -11.37
C ILE A 298 17.44 -14.41 -11.46
N THR A 299 18.11 -15.53 -11.19
CA THR A 299 17.44 -16.84 -11.18
C THR A 299 16.38 -16.91 -10.07
N PRO A 300 15.29 -17.68 -10.25
CA PRO A 300 14.28 -17.86 -9.20
C PRO A 300 14.86 -18.35 -7.86
N GLU A 301 15.91 -19.17 -7.89
CA GLU A 301 16.58 -19.67 -6.68
C GLU A 301 17.32 -18.55 -5.94
N ASN A 302 18.12 -17.75 -6.65
CA ASN A 302 18.83 -16.62 -6.06
C ASN A 302 17.88 -15.56 -5.53
N LEU A 303 16.77 -15.29 -6.23
CA LEU A 303 15.74 -14.37 -5.75
C LEU A 303 15.05 -14.88 -4.49
N LYS A 304 14.78 -16.19 -4.39
CA LYS A 304 14.23 -16.81 -3.17
C LYS A 304 15.20 -16.74 -2.00
N ASN A 305 16.50 -16.98 -2.24
CA ASN A 305 17.52 -16.91 -1.21
C ASN A 305 17.74 -15.48 -0.69
N ASN A 306 17.43 -14.47 -1.50
CA ASN A 306 17.56 -13.05 -1.17
C ASN A 306 16.21 -12.33 -1.10
N SER A 307 15.13 -13.05 -0.79
CA SER A 307 13.75 -12.53 -0.86
C SER A 307 13.50 -11.38 0.09
N VAL A 308 14.04 -11.46 1.32
CA VAL A 308 13.89 -10.45 2.38
C VAL A 308 14.43 -9.11 1.91
N ASN A 309 15.68 -9.09 1.45
CA ASN A 309 16.31 -7.87 0.94
C ASN A 309 15.57 -7.32 -0.29
N PHE A 310 15.15 -8.18 -1.22
CA PHE A 310 14.40 -7.74 -2.39
C PHE A 310 13.08 -7.05 -2.02
N LEU A 311 12.29 -7.65 -1.12
CA LEU A 311 11.03 -7.08 -0.66
C LEU A 311 11.25 -5.80 0.15
N ARG A 312 12.28 -5.76 1.00
CA ARG A 312 12.64 -4.57 1.78
C ARG A 312 13.01 -3.40 0.87
N GLU A 313 13.87 -3.61 -0.13
CA GLU A 313 14.27 -2.54 -1.07
C GLU A 313 13.08 -2.01 -1.87
N LEU A 314 12.19 -2.89 -2.36
CA LEU A 314 10.98 -2.44 -3.04
C LEU A 314 10.02 -1.70 -2.10
N SER A 315 9.87 -2.18 -0.88
CA SER A 315 9.03 -1.55 0.15
C SER A 315 9.53 -0.14 0.47
N ARG A 316 10.85 0.00 0.62
CA ARG A 316 11.54 1.26 0.86
C ARG A 316 11.34 2.25 -0.28
N VAL A 317 11.43 1.82 -1.55
CA VAL A 317 11.24 2.72 -2.71
C VAL A 317 9.77 3.12 -2.89
N LEU A 318 8.83 2.23 -2.56
CA LEU A 318 7.39 2.47 -2.74
C LEU A 318 6.70 3.09 -1.51
N HIS A 319 7.44 3.29 -0.42
CA HIS A 319 6.92 3.87 0.83
C HIS A 319 5.72 3.05 1.38
N THR A 320 5.75 1.73 1.21
CA THR A 320 4.70 0.78 1.61
C THR A 320 5.26 -0.64 1.73
N ASN A 321 4.47 -1.63 2.14
CA ASN A 321 4.93 -3.02 2.26
C ASN A 321 4.61 -3.83 1.00
N VAL A 322 5.66 -4.40 0.39
CA VAL A 322 5.54 -5.31 -0.76
C VAL A 322 5.70 -6.75 -0.27
N VAL A 323 4.81 -7.64 -0.72
CA VAL A 323 4.83 -9.07 -0.40
C VAL A 323 4.71 -9.92 -1.65
N PHE A 324 5.32 -11.10 -1.65
CA PHE A 324 5.11 -12.08 -2.72
C PHE A 324 3.70 -12.67 -2.66
N LYS A 325 2.98 -12.59 -3.77
CA LYS A 325 1.70 -13.29 -3.95
C LYS A 325 1.93 -14.81 -3.83
N LYS A 326 1.07 -15.49 -3.08
CA LYS A 326 1.07 -16.96 -2.97
C LYS A 326 0.00 -17.57 -3.89
N ASN A 327 0.32 -18.71 -4.48
CA ASN A 327 -0.66 -19.52 -5.21
C ASN A 327 -1.60 -20.27 -4.22
N PRO A 328 -2.65 -20.98 -4.69
CA PRO A 328 -3.55 -21.74 -3.81
C PRO A 328 -2.88 -22.86 -2.99
N LYS A 329 -1.65 -23.25 -3.32
CA LYS A 329 -0.85 -24.22 -2.55
C LYS A 329 0.04 -23.55 -1.49
N GLY A 330 0.02 -22.23 -1.40
CA GLY A 330 0.83 -21.44 -0.46
C GLY A 330 2.26 -21.14 -0.96
N GLU A 331 2.58 -21.46 -2.21
CA GLU A 331 3.91 -21.22 -2.78
C GLU A 331 4.02 -19.81 -3.35
N TYR A 332 5.17 -19.16 -3.17
CA TYR A 332 5.44 -17.85 -3.78
C TYR A 332 5.39 -17.92 -5.31
N MET A 333 4.67 -16.98 -5.91
CA MET A 333 4.50 -16.83 -7.36
C MET A 333 5.76 -16.23 -8.01
N ILE A 334 6.87 -16.96 -7.95
CA ILE A 334 8.16 -16.64 -8.56
C ILE A 334 8.43 -17.65 -9.67
N PHE A 335 8.55 -17.17 -10.91
CA PHE A 335 8.66 -18.02 -12.09
C PHE A 335 9.96 -17.73 -12.86
N PRO A 336 10.55 -18.73 -13.54
CA PRO A 336 11.61 -18.47 -14.50
C PRO A 336 11.09 -17.62 -15.65
N TYR A 337 11.82 -16.56 -15.99
CA TYR A 337 11.57 -15.75 -17.17
C TYR A 337 12.58 -16.14 -18.26
N TYR A 338 12.08 -16.61 -19.40
CA TYR A 338 12.93 -17.08 -20.49
C TYR A 338 13.27 -15.98 -21.49
N GLY A 339 12.51 -14.87 -21.48
CA GLY A 339 12.68 -13.74 -22.39
C GLY A 339 12.75 -14.12 -23.86
N ASN A 340 13.05 -13.13 -24.69
CA ASN A 340 13.47 -13.37 -26.07
C ASN A 340 15.01 -13.31 -26.10
N GLU A 341 15.70 -14.11 -26.92
CA GLU A 341 17.17 -14.14 -26.96
C GLU A 341 17.80 -12.73 -27.14
N GLU A 342 17.13 -11.84 -27.87
CA GLU A 342 17.56 -10.46 -28.07
C GLU A 342 17.47 -9.63 -26.78
N GLU A 343 16.46 -9.83 -25.93
CA GLU A 343 16.30 -9.12 -24.65
C GLU A 343 17.40 -9.48 -23.66
N LEU A 344 17.73 -10.78 -23.59
CA LEU A 344 18.73 -11.32 -22.67
C LEU A 344 20.16 -10.96 -23.10
N LYS A 345 20.43 -10.79 -24.40
CA LYS A 345 21.75 -10.35 -24.92
C LYS A 345 21.98 -8.84 -24.78
N LYS A 346 20.92 -8.02 -24.78
CA LYS A 346 21.00 -6.55 -24.71
C LYS A 346 21.37 -6.03 -23.31
N HIS A 347 21.05 -6.78 -22.27
CA HIS A 347 21.48 -6.49 -20.91
C HIS A 347 22.86 -7.12 -20.65
N TYR A 348 23.92 -6.53 -21.20
CA TYR A 348 25.29 -6.90 -20.82
C TYR A 348 25.50 -6.60 -19.33
N ILE A 349 25.22 -7.59 -18.48
CA ILE A 349 25.70 -7.60 -17.11
C ILE A 349 27.23 -7.68 -17.21
N LYS A 350 27.92 -6.55 -17.05
CA LYS A 350 29.28 -6.58 -16.52
C LYS A 350 29.16 -7.28 -15.18
N ARG A 351 29.58 -8.55 -15.11
CA ARG A 351 29.76 -9.27 -13.86
C ARG A 351 30.61 -8.37 -12.94
N SER A 352 30.09 -7.98 -11.79
CA SER A 352 30.83 -7.21 -10.78
C SER A 352 31.85 -8.10 -10.06
N THR A 353 32.67 -8.82 -10.81
CA THR A 353 33.76 -9.68 -10.31
C THR A 353 34.98 -9.63 -11.22
N GLU A 354 35.19 -8.54 -11.98
CA GLU A 354 36.49 -8.24 -12.55
C GLU A 354 37.05 -6.98 -11.88
N ASP A 355 38.16 -7.22 -11.19
CA ASP A 355 39.00 -6.37 -10.34
C ASP A 355 38.89 -4.84 -10.46
N TRP A 356 38.77 -4.23 -9.29
CA TRP A 356 39.18 -2.86 -8.99
C TRP A 356 40.72 -2.74 -8.96
N SER A 357 41.37 -3.09 -10.06
CA SER A 357 42.78 -2.76 -10.27
C SER A 357 43.02 -2.59 -11.76
N ASP A 358 42.87 -1.33 -12.18
CA ASP A 358 43.48 -0.68 -13.36
C ASP A 358 42.45 0.10 -14.18
N MET A 359 42.25 1.37 -13.81
CA MET A 359 42.04 2.42 -14.80
C MET A 359 42.71 3.74 -14.36
N PRO A 360 43.38 4.45 -15.29
CA PRO A 360 44.23 5.60 -14.97
C PRO A 360 43.43 6.83 -14.53
N SER A 361 44.07 7.66 -13.70
CA SER A 361 43.57 8.91 -13.08
C SER A 361 43.21 10.05 -14.06
N ALA A 362 42.38 9.79 -15.07
CA ALA A 362 42.06 10.77 -16.10
C ALA A 362 40.59 10.74 -16.56
N VAL A 363 39.61 10.52 -15.67
CA VAL A 363 38.20 10.90 -15.93
C VAL A 363 37.50 11.34 -14.63
N ILE A 364 38.15 12.18 -13.83
CA ILE A 364 37.48 13.00 -12.81
C ILE A 364 37.59 14.43 -13.31
N ASN A 365 36.65 14.83 -14.17
CA ASN A 365 36.18 16.20 -14.37
C ASN A 365 35.31 16.26 -15.63
N LYS A 366 33.99 16.15 -15.43
CA LYS A 366 32.91 16.78 -16.20
C LYS A 366 31.60 16.08 -15.84
N VAL A 367 30.90 16.56 -14.83
CA VAL A 367 29.55 17.14 -14.90
C VAL A 367 29.38 17.89 -13.57
N LYS A 368 29.19 19.21 -13.67
CA LYS A 368 28.67 20.06 -12.60
C LYS A 368 27.16 20.04 -12.68
#